data_AF-A0A846BL40-F1
#
_entry.id   AF-A0A846BL40-F1
#
_cell.length_a   1.000
_cell.length_b   1.000
_cell.length_c   1.000
_cell.angle_alpha   90.00
_cell.angle_beta   90.00
_cell.angle_gamma   90.00
#
_symmetry.space_group_name_H-M   'P 1'
#
loop_
_entity.id
_entity.type
_entity.pdbx_description
1 polymer ?
#
loop_
_entity_poly.entity_id
_entity_poly.type
_entity_poly.pdbx_seq_one_letter_code
_entity_poly.pdbx_strand_id
1 'polypeptide(L)'
;MGLPVNYYDGRHDPDHTPWILYFVETMAQAAAELKLKATSLYQKSPSSDALPWENLPRLQQQVLTRILARVLDEVENPFIVAASDVVSWFGISENTAREWLKTWAVDGFITPVVAGSGQRVRHYTLAQQWVEAFFQNNTSQLAK
;
A
#
# COMPACT_ATOMS: atom_id res chain seq x y z
N MET A 1 35.78 -10.70 2.29
CA MET A 1 35.42 -10.66 3.73
C MET A 1 36.64 -10.80 4.65
N GLY A 2 37.77 -11.40 4.22
CA GLY A 2 39.02 -11.32 4.99
C GLY A 2 38.94 -11.84 6.43
N LEU A 3 38.02 -12.77 6.71
CA LEU A 3 37.75 -13.24 8.06
C LEU A 3 38.71 -14.37 8.44
N PRO A 4 39.21 -14.41 9.69
CA PRO A 4 39.96 -15.53 10.22
C PRO A 4 39.17 -16.84 10.12
N VAL A 5 39.89 -17.96 9.91
CA VAL A 5 39.29 -19.31 9.91
C VAL A 5 38.71 -19.68 11.28
N ASN A 6 39.20 -19.05 12.36
CA ASN A 6 38.70 -19.28 13.71
C ASN A 6 37.35 -18.59 13.92
N TYR A 7 36.29 -19.38 14.09
CA TYR A 7 34.91 -18.95 14.31
C TYR A 7 34.72 -17.99 15.51
N TYR A 8 35.63 -18.04 16.50
CA TYR A 8 35.55 -17.26 17.74
C TYR A 8 36.40 -15.98 17.73
N ASP A 9 37.31 -15.80 16.77
CA ASP A 9 38.10 -14.58 16.64
C ASP A 9 37.47 -13.62 15.62
N GLY A 10 37.20 -12.38 16.02
CA GLY A 10 36.79 -11.30 15.10
C GLY A 10 35.28 -11.00 15.00
N ARG A 11 34.43 -11.61 15.84
CA ARG A 11 32.98 -11.28 15.91
C ARG A 11 32.61 -10.20 16.92
N HIS A 12 33.51 -9.80 17.81
CA HIS A 12 33.23 -8.73 18.78
C HIS A 12 33.25 -7.35 18.12
N ASP A 13 33.90 -7.21 16.97
CA ASP A 13 34.00 -5.95 16.23
C ASP A 13 34.08 -6.19 14.70
N PRO A 14 33.03 -6.75 14.09
CA PRO A 14 33.02 -6.99 12.65
C PRO A 14 32.87 -5.66 11.90
N ASP A 15 33.75 -5.42 10.93
CA ASP A 15 33.56 -4.32 9.99
C ASP A 15 32.35 -4.61 9.08
N HIS A 16 31.22 -3.99 9.40
CA HIS A 16 29.99 -4.08 8.63
C HIS A 16 29.97 -3.18 7.39
N THR A 17 30.97 -2.32 7.20
CA THR A 17 31.03 -1.34 6.10
C THR A 17 30.77 -1.99 4.73
N PRO A 18 31.37 -3.14 4.36
CA PRO A 18 31.13 -3.74 3.05
C PRO A 18 29.68 -4.19 2.84
N TRP A 19 29.02 -4.70 3.89
CA TRP A 19 27.64 -5.14 3.81
C TRP A 19 26.67 -3.96 3.73
N ILE A 20 26.92 -2.92 4.54
CA ILE A 20 26.11 -1.69 4.51
C ILE A 20 26.24 -1.00 3.16
N LEU A 21 27.46 -0.85 2.64
CA LEU A 21 27.69 -0.27 1.32
C LEU A 21 26.96 -1.05 0.22
N TYR A 22 27.12 -2.38 0.19
CA TYR A 22 26.40 -3.23 -0.76
C TYR A 22 24.88 -3.05 -0.67
N PHE A 23 24.33 -3.04 0.54
CA PHE A 23 22.89 -2.87 0.75
C PHE A 23 22.41 -1.50 0.27
N VAL A 24 23.10 -0.42 0.65
CA VAL A 24 22.73 0.95 0.29
C VAL A 24 22.87 1.18 -1.22
N GLU A 25 23.93 0.67 -1.85
CA GLU A 25 24.12 0.75 -3.30
C GLU A 25 23.01 0.01 -4.05
N THR A 26 22.65 -1.20 -3.60
CA THR A 26 21.56 -1.98 -4.19
C THR A 26 20.23 -1.25 -4.07
N MET A 27 19.93 -0.68 -2.89
CA MET A 27 18.72 0.12 -2.66
C MET A 27 18.69 1.38 -3.53
N ALA A 28 19.83 2.07 -3.68
CA ALA A 28 19.94 3.26 -4.51
C ALA A 28 19.69 2.94 -6.00
N GLN A 29 20.25 1.84 -6.50
CA GLN A 29 20.03 1.38 -7.86
C GLN A 29 18.55 1.05 -8.10
N ALA A 30 17.94 0.24 -7.23
CA ALA A 30 16.52 -0.11 -7.35
C ALA A 30 15.61 1.12 -7.32
N ALA A 31 15.90 2.11 -6.47
CA ALA A 31 15.15 3.37 -6.43
C ALA A 31 15.31 4.20 -7.72
N ALA A 32 16.51 4.24 -8.30
CA ALA A 32 16.77 4.94 -9.56
C ALA A 32 16.01 4.29 -10.74
N GLU A 33 16.04 2.96 -10.83
CA GLU A 33 15.29 2.19 -11.83
C GLU A 33 13.77 2.41 -11.70
N LEU A 34 13.26 2.38 -10.46
CA LEU A 34 11.86 2.66 -10.17
C LEU A 34 11.46 4.08 -10.60
N LYS A 35 12.29 5.08 -10.33
CA LYS A 35 12.06 6.47 -10.76
C LYS A 35 11.93 6.58 -12.28
N LEU A 36 12.86 5.96 -13.03
CA LEU A 36 12.82 5.98 -14.49
C LEU A 36 11.55 5.32 -15.03
N LYS A 37 11.18 4.16 -14.48
CA LYS A 37 9.96 3.44 -14.87
C LYS A 37 8.70 4.25 -14.57
N ALA A 38 8.61 4.82 -13.37
CA ALA A 38 7.48 5.68 -12.96
C ALA A 38 7.34 6.91 -13.87
N THR A 39 8.45 7.56 -14.21
CA THR A 39 8.46 8.75 -15.08
C THR A 39 8.01 8.39 -16.51
N SER A 40 8.49 7.27 -17.04
CA SER A 40 8.09 6.76 -18.37
C SER A 40 6.60 6.44 -18.44
N LEU A 41 6.04 5.83 -17.39
CA LEU A 41 4.61 5.55 -17.32
C LEU A 41 3.77 6.84 -17.21
N TYR A 42 4.22 7.80 -16.39
CA TYR A 42 3.54 9.08 -16.23
C TYR A 42 3.52 9.88 -17.53
N GLN A 43 4.64 9.96 -18.24
CA GLN A 43 4.75 10.67 -19.53
C GLN A 43 3.92 10.04 -20.66
N LYS A 44 3.63 8.73 -20.57
CA LYS A 44 2.80 8.00 -21.55
C LYS A 44 1.30 8.14 -21.27
N SER A 45 0.91 8.70 -20.14
CA SER A 45 -0.50 8.93 -19.82
C SER A 45 -1.00 10.17 -20.58
N PRO A 46 -2.15 10.12 -21.27
CA PRO A 46 -2.70 11.28 -21.96
C PRO A 46 -2.94 12.44 -20.98
N SER A 47 -2.64 13.64 -21.43
CA SER A 47 -2.68 14.91 -20.71
C SER A 47 -3.84 15.13 -19.73
N SER A 48 -3.45 15.41 -18.48
CA SER A 48 -3.84 16.59 -17.68
C SER A 48 -5.29 16.77 -17.23
N ASP A 49 -5.88 15.73 -16.65
CA ASP A 49 -6.66 15.94 -15.43
C ASP A 49 -6.01 15.10 -14.33
N ALA A 50 -5.82 15.68 -13.15
CA ALA A 50 -5.34 14.94 -11.98
C ALA A 50 -6.20 13.69 -11.85
N LEU A 51 -5.57 12.51 -11.85
CA LEU A 51 -6.32 11.27 -11.71
C LEU A 51 -7.21 11.39 -10.46
N PRO A 52 -8.47 10.94 -10.45
CA PRO A 52 -9.40 11.23 -9.36
C PRO A 52 -8.87 10.91 -7.96
N TRP A 53 -7.94 9.96 -7.84
CA TRP A 53 -7.30 9.57 -6.58
C TRP A 53 -6.24 10.58 -6.07
N GLU A 54 -5.66 11.42 -6.92
CA GLU A 54 -4.68 12.44 -6.54
C GLU A 54 -5.31 13.53 -5.66
N ASN A 55 -6.60 13.79 -5.85
CA ASN A 55 -7.38 14.71 -5.02
C ASN A 55 -7.82 14.11 -3.68
N LEU A 56 -7.60 12.81 -3.46
CA LEU A 56 -7.92 12.20 -2.19
C LEU A 56 -6.93 12.65 -1.10
N PRO A 57 -7.40 12.77 0.16
CA PRO A 57 -6.52 12.89 1.31
C PRO A 57 -5.42 11.81 1.29
N ARG A 58 -4.20 12.18 1.69
CA ARG A 58 -3.02 11.29 1.69
C ARG A 58 -3.29 9.92 2.32
N LEU A 59 -4.07 9.91 3.40
CA LEU A 59 -4.43 8.72 4.13
C LEU A 59 -5.30 7.75 3.29
N GLN A 60 -6.27 8.27 2.53
CA GLN A 60 -7.11 7.47 1.63
C GLN A 60 -6.31 6.94 0.45
N GLN A 61 -5.34 7.70 -0.08
CA GLN A 61 -4.39 7.20 -1.09
C GLN A 61 -3.55 6.02 -0.57
N GLN A 62 -3.10 6.08 0.69
CA GLN A 62 -2.38 4.99 1.32
C GLN A 62 -3.26 3.74 1.48
N VAL A 63 -4.54 3.92 1.83
CA VAL A 63 -5.51 2.81 1.88
C VAL A 63 -5.68 2.17 0.50
N LEU A 64 -5.83 2.95 -0.57
CA LEU A 64 -5.89 2.40 -1.94
C LEU A 64 -4.64 1.57 -2.28
N THR A 65 -3.47 2.03 -1.86
CA THR A 65 -2.21 1.30 -2.06
C THR A 65 -2.20 -0.03 -1.29
N ARG A 66 -2.72 -0.06 -0.05
CA ARG A 66 -2.83 -1.29 0.74
C ARG A 66 -3.82 -2.28 0.13
N ILE A 67 -4.94 -1.79 -0.40
CA ILE A 67 -5.92 -2.60 -1.13
C ILE A 67 -5.29 -3.15 -2.42
N LEU A 68 -4.50 -2.36 -3.15
CA LEU A 68 -3.77 -2.83 -4.32
C LEU A 68 -2.80 -3.96 -3.99
N ALA A 69 -2.06 -3.86 -2.89
CA ALA A 69 -1.24 -4.97 -2.43
C ALA A 69 -2.08 -6.24 -2.20
N ARG A 70 -3.25 -6.13 -1.55
CA ARG A 70 -4.17 -7.27 -1.37
C ARG A 70 -4.65 -7.88 -2.69
N VAL A 71 -4.94 -7.05 -3.69
CA VAL A 71 -5.33 -7.51 -5.03
C VAL A 71 -4.18 -8.27 -5.70
N LEU A 72 -2.97 -7.75 -5.62
CA LEU A 72 -1.77 -8.39 -6.19
C LEU A 72 -1.40 -9.69 -5.46
N ASP A 73 -1.69 -9.78 -4.17
CA ASP A 73 -1.50 -10.97 -3.34
C ASP A 73 -2.68 -11.96 -3.46
N GLU A 74 -3.63 -11.72 -4.36
CA GLU A 74 -4.81 -12.58 -4.61
C GLU A 74 -5.66 -12.87 -3.35
N VAL A 75 -5.73 -11.92 -2.42
CA VAL A 75 -6.52 -12.05 -1.19
C VAL A 75 -8.01 -12.13 -1.52
N GLU A 76 -8.73 -13.05 -0.89
CA GLU A 76 -10.18 -13.14 -1.03
C GLU A 76 -10.86 -11.84 -0.56
N ASN A 77 -11.77 -11.29 -1.39
CA ASN A 77 -12.48 -10.02 -1.12
C ASN A 77 -11.53 -8.85 -0.74
N PRO A 78 -10.57 -8.48 -1.62
CA PRO A 78 -9.49 -7.56 -1.26
C PRO A 78 -9.97 -6.13 -0.96
N PHE A 79 -11.19 -5.79 -1.41
CA PHE A 79 -11.84 -4.49 -1.21
C PHE A 79 -12.56 -4.36 0.14
N ILE A 80 -12.70 -5.45 0.89
CA ILE A 80 -13.28 -5.41 2.24
C ILE A 80 -12.22 -4.89 3.21
N VAL A 81 -12.63 -3.91 4.01
CA VAL A 81 -11.81 -3.27 5.05
C VAL A 81 -12.55 -3.32 6.38
N ALA A 82 -11.87 -3.84 7.40
CA ALA A 82 -12.31 -3.84 8.79
C ALA A 82 -11.43 -2.91 9.66
N ALA A 83 -11.90 -2.60 10.87
CA ALA A 83 -11.11 -1.81 11.82
C ALA A 83 -9.74 -2.45 12.15
N SER A 84 -9.68 -3.78 12.21
CA SER A 84 -8.43 -4.52 12.40
C SER A 84 -7.41 -4.30 11.30
N ASP A 85 -7.87 -4.13 10.06
CA ASP A 85 -6.99 -3.85 8.91
C ASP A 85 -6.33 -2.48 9.07
N VAL A 86 -7.14 -1.46 9.40
CA VAL A 86 -6.65 -0.09 9.61
C VAL A 86 -5.69 -0.03 10.80
N VAL A 87 -5.99 -0.76 11.89
CA VAL A 87 -5.07 -0.91 13.04
C VAL A 87 -3.74 -1.51 12.58
N SER A 88 -3.78 -2.60 11.81
CA SER A 88 -2.59 -3.28 11.29
C SER A 88 -1.77 -2.39 10.36
N TRP A 89 -2.41 -1.64 9.46
CA TRP A 89 -1.73 -0.82 8.46
C TRP A 89 -1.09 0.45 9.01
N PHE A 90 -1.68 1.04 10.06
CA PHE A 90 -1.31 2.36 10.56
C PHE A 90 -0.85 2.38 12.03
N GLY A 91 -0.94 1.26 12.75
CA GLY A 91 -0.49 1.17 14.15
C GLY A 91 -1.30 2.02 15.13
N ILE A 92 -2.58 2.25 14.84
CA ILE A 92 -3.47 3.10 15.64
C ILE A 92 -4.39 2.29 16.56
N SER A 93 -5.09 2.97 17.49
CA SER A 93 -6.10 2.33 18.32
C SER A 93 -7.32 1.88 17.52
N GLU A 94 -8.01 0.84 17.99
CA GLU A 94 -9.24 0.36 17.36
C GLU A 94 -10.36 1.43 17.34
N ASN A 95 -10.44 2.27 18.37
CA ASN A 95 -11.41 3.37 18.42
C ASN A 95 -11.14 4.38 17.31
N THR A 96 -9.88 4.80 17.14
CA THR A 96 -9.46 5.72 16.07
C THR A 96 -9.72 5.11 14.69
N ALA A 97 -9.42 3.83 14.50
CA ALA A 97 -9.71 3.12 13.25
C ALA A 97 -11.22 3.13 12.92
N ARG A 98 -12.07 2.90 13.92
CA ARG A 98 -13.53 2.94 13.76
C ARG A 98 -14.04 4.34 13.44
N GLU A 99 -13.46 5.38 14.03
CA GLU A 99 -13.79 6.77 13.70
C GLU A 99 -13.41 7.09 12.26
N TRP A 100 -12.22 6.72 11.81
CA TRP A 100 -11.80 6.91 10.42
C TRP A 100 -12.72 6.21 9.42
N LEU A 101 -13.08 4.94 9.68
CA LEU A 101 -14.01 4.20 8.83
C LEU A 101 -15.39 4.88 8.76
N LYS A 102 -15.88 5.46 9.86
CA LYS A 102 -17.14 6.22 9.84
C LYS A 102 -17.02 7.48 9.00
N THR A 103 -15.94 8.26 9.18
CA THR A 103 -15.69 9.47 8.39
C THR A 103 -15.59 9.13 6.91
N TRP A 104 -14.81 8.11 6.55
CA TRP A 104 -14.68 7.66 5.16
C TRP A 104 -15.99 7.14 4.56
N ALA A 105 -16.87 6.56 5.37
CA ALA A 105 -18.19 6.16 4.92
C ALA A 105 -19.08 7.38 4.62
N VAL A 106 -18.99 8.44 5.44
CA VAL A 106 -19.70 9.71 5.21
C VAL A 106 -19.14 10.42 3.97
N ASP A 107 -17.83 10.39 3.77
CA ASP A 107 -17.14 10.99 2.62
C ASP A 107 -17.35 10.20 1.31
N GLY A 108 -18.02 9.05 1.35
CA GLY A 108 -18.25 8.19 0.20
C GLY A 108 -16.99 7.46 -0.31
N PHE A 109 -15.93 7.40 0.50
CA PHE A 109 -14.72 6.63 0.17
C PHE A 109 -14.95 5.12 0.30
N ILE A 110 -15.72 4.71 1.31
CA ILE A 110 -16.13 3.32 1.55
C ILE A 110 -17.64 3.24 1.80
N THR A 111 -18.22 2.06 1.64
CA THR A 111 -19.62 1.80 1.98
C THR A 111 -19.73 0.71 3.04
N PRO A 112 -20.61 0.86 4.04
CA PRO A 112 -20.81 -0.16 5.06
C PRO A 112 -21.40 -1.43 4.44
N VAL A 113 -20.84 -2.59 4.77
CA VAL A 113 -21.45 -3.87 4.43
C VAL A 113 -22.58 -4.10 5.43
N VAL A 114 -23.83 -3.91 4.98
CA VAL A 114 -25.01 -3.95 5.84
C VAL A 114 -25.24 -5.38 6.34
N ALA A 115 -25.10 -5.57 7.65
CA ALA A 115 -25.45 -6.81 8.34
C ALA A 115 -26.89 -6.69 8.91
N GLY A 116 -27.90 -6.59 8.06
CA GLY A 116 -29.30 -6.45 8.50
C GLY A 116 -29.62 -5.18 9.32
N SER A 117 -30.90 -4.96 9.64
CA SER A 117 -31.33 -3.79 10.41
C SER A 117 -30.88 -3.88 11.87
N GLY A 118 -30.10 -2.90 12.34
CA GLY A 118 -29.78 -2.72 13.76
C GLY A 118 -28.49 -3.40 14.25
N GLN A 119 -27.74 -4.09 13.39
CA GLN A 119 -26.45 -4.65 13.79
C GLN A 119 -25.30 -3.65 13.62
N ARG A 120 -24.27 -3.80 14.48
CA ARG A 120 -23.04 -3.01 14.40
C ARG A 120 -22.30 -3.34 13.09
N VAL A 121 -22.10 -2.34 12.24
CA VAL A 121 -21.25 -2.47 11.04
C VAL A 121 -19.82 -2.84 11.46
N ARG A 122 -19.32 -3.96 10.93
CA ARG A 122 -17.95 -4.47 11.18
C ARG A 122 -17.05 -4.37 9.96
N HIS A 123 -17.64 -4.40 8.77
CA HIS A 123 -16.95 -4.42 7.50
C HIS A 123 -17.44 -3.30 6.62
N TYR A 124 -16.53 -2.73 5.87
CA TYR A 124 -16.79 -1.74 4.84
C TYR A 124 -16.19 -2.26 3.55
N THR A 125 -16.76 -1.91 2.42
CA THR A 125 -16.17 -2.18 1.11
C THR A 125 -15.74 -0.87 0.49
N LEU A 126 -14.67 -0.88 -0.30
CA LEU A 126 -14.29 0.27 -1.11
C LEU A 126 -15.48 0.68 -2.01
N ALA A 127 -15.77 1.99 -2.09
CA ALA A 127 -16.87 2.46 -2.91
C ALA A 127 -16.60 2.16 -4.39
N GLN A 128 -17.66 1.80 -5.13
CA GLN A 128 -17.56 1.29 -6.51
C GLN A 128 -16.80 2.24 -7.45
N GLN A 129 -17.00 3.55 -7.32
CA GLN A 129 -16.29 4.57 -8.10
C GLN A 129 -14.76 4.46 -8.02
N TRP A 130 -14.22 4.04 -6.86
CA TRP A 130 -12.79 3.86 -6.67
C TRP A 130 -12.31 2.50 -7.18
N VAL A 131 -13.15 1.47 -7.10
CA VAL A 131 -12.89 0.17 -7.73
C VAL A 131 -12.73 0.34 -9.25
N GLU A 132 -13.67 1.04 -9.88
CA GLU A 132 -13.67 1.29 -11.32
C GLU A 132 -12.48 2.18 -11.73
N ALA A 133 -12.29 3.32 -11.06
CA ALA A 133 -11.25 4.27 -11.42
C ALA A 133 -9.83 3.70 -11.26
N PHE A 134 -9.57 2.92 -10.21
CA PHE A 134 -8.23 2.52 -9.81
C PHE A 134 -7.88 1.07 -10.16
N PHE A 135 -8.85 0.16 -10.22
CA PHE A 135 -8.58 -1.27 -10.39
C PHE A 135 -9.01 -1.82 -11.75
N GLN A 136 -10.11 -1.35 -12.34
CA GLN A 136 -10.53 -1.82 -13.68
C GLN A 136 -9.62 -1.29 -14.80
N ASN A 137 -9.09 -0.07 -14.67
CA ASN A 137 -8.11 0.47 -15.62
C ASN A 137 -6.75 -0.27 -15.60
N ASN A 138 -6.41 -0.93 -14.49
CA ASN A 138 -5.16 -1.68 -14.34
C ASN A 138 -5.26 -3.12 -14.88
N THR A 139 -6.45 -3.72 -14.92
CA THR A 139 -6.63 -5.08 -15.46
C THR A 139 -6.39 -5.13 -16.98
N SER A 140 -6.74 -4.07 -17.73
CA SER A 140 -6.45 -3.98 -19.17
C SER A 140 -4.97 -3.73 -19.50
N GLN A 141 -4.16 -3.23 -18.55
CA GLN A 141 -2.71 -3.03 -18.76
C GLN A 141 -1.86 -4.26 -18.42
N LEU A 142 -2.41 -5.22 -17.68
CA LEU A 142 -1.72 -6.47 -17.28
C LEU A 142 -1.97 -7.65 -18.23
N ALA A 143 -2.78 -7.47 -19.28
CA ALA A 143 -3.12 -8.49 -20.27
C ALA A 143 -2.32 -8.38 -21.59
N LYS A 144 -1.17 -7.69 -21.59
CA LYS A 144 -0.25 -7.60 -22.75
C LYS A 144 1.16 -8.00 -22.39
#